data_AF-A0A1L7BHE4-F1
#
_entry.id   AF-A0A1L7BHE4-F1
#
_cell.length_a   1.000
_cell.length_b   1.000
_cell.length_c   1.000
_cell.angle_alpha   90.00
_cell.angle_beta   90.00
_cell.angle_gamma   90.00
#
_symmetry.space_group_name_H-M   'P 1'
#
loop_
_entity.id
_entity.type
_entity.pdbx_description
1 polymer ?
#
loop_
_entity_poly.entity_id
_entity_poly.type
_entity_poly.pdbx_seq_one_letter_code
_entity_poly.pdbx_strand_id
1 'polypeptide(L)'
;MEIIFFLTKDAKSNENWIKHAKPELKRKNVHYDVIDISEEISIKDFLKEILRVIDENDEVEIDITHAFRWFPMVLLVAAMYLKEAKNSKITGIWYGKYYKDKDETRALNKREVLEFIDWLYAAKLFKEYAYTKSLASLIKVKIKEEKSKNGKFKKDIKKLNDLRKNLERLSFYLRLGSVEELKKNINNLVECLNNREFLYEIEEFIPELSPQKV
;
A
#
# COMPACT_ATOMS: atom_id res chain seq x y z
N MET A 1 22.12 1.58 2.42
CA MET A 1 21.19 0.45 2.35
C MET A 1 21.62 -0.52 3.42
N GLU A 2 20.76 -0.70 4.41
CA GLU A 2 20.97 -1.61 5.53
C GLU A 2 19.98 -2.78 5.37
N ILE A 3 20.42 -4.00 5.68
CA ILE A 3 19.56 -5.18 5.60
C ILE A 3 19.45 -5.77 6.99
N ILE A 4 18.22 -5.99 7.45
CA ILE A 4 17.95 -6.53 8.76
C ILE A 4 17.23 -7.86 8.60
N PHE A 5 17.82 -8.93 9.16
CA PHE A 5 17.21 -10.25 9.21
C PHE A 5 16.61 -10.50 10.59
N PHE A 6 15.33 -10.85 10.64
CA PHE A 6 14.69 -11.39 11.84
C PHE A 6 14.77 -12.91 11.80
N LEU A 7 15.63 -13.52 12.60
CA LEU A 7 15.90 -14.96 12.54
C LEU A 7 15.54 -15.65 13.86
N THR A 8 14.89 -16.80 13.77
CA THR A 8 14.79 -17.73 14.89
C THR A 8 16.10 -18.49 15.07
N LYS A 9 16.30 -19.09 16.25
CA LYS A 9 17.48 -19.94 16.50
C LYS A 9 17.60 -21.05 15.45
N ASP A 10 16.49 -21.70 15.13
CA ASP A 10 16.41 -22.77 14.15
C ASP A 10 16.77 -22.27 12.74
N ALA A 11 16.22 -21.13 12.33
CA ALA A 11 16.55 -20.50 11.04
C ALA A 11 18.05 -20.15 10.94
N LYS A 12 18.64 -19.65 12.03
CA LYS A 12 20.07 -19.29 12.09
C LYS A 12 20.99 -20.51 12.04
N SER A 13 20.54 -21.65 12.57
CA SER A 13 21.25 -22.94 12.49
C SER A 13 21.01 -23.72 11.19
N ASN A 14 20.03 -23.31 10.38
CA ASN A 14 19.64 -24.02 9.18
C ASN A 14 20.71 -23.92 8.08
N GLU A 15 20.86 -24.99 7.28
CA GLU A 15 21.81 -25.03 6.18
C GLU A 15 21.58 -23.92 5.13
N ASN A 16 20.32 -23.52 4.90
CA ASN A 16 19.98 -22.42 4.00
C ASN A 16 20.66 -21.11 4.42
N TRP A 17 20.72 -20.82 5.72
CA TRP A 17 21.39 -19.63 6.23
C TRP A 17 22.92 -19.81 6.20
N ILE A 18 23.42 -20.91 6.75
CA ILE A 18 24.86 -21.13 6.97
C ILE A 18 25.62 -21.36 5.66
N LYS A 19 25.09 -22.20 4.77
CA LYS A 19 25.79 -22.64 3.55
C LYS A 19 25.46 -21.78 2.33
N HIS A 20 24.33 -21.08 2.33
CA HIS A 20 23.87 -20.33 1.15
C HIS A 20 23.77 -18.81 1.40
N ALA A 21 22.82 -18.35 2.22
CA ALA A 21 22.53 -16.92 2.36
C ALA A 21 23.73 -16.12 2.93
N LYS A 22 24.30 -16.55 4.06
CA LYS A 22 25.40 -15.83 4.72
C LYS A 22 26.68 -15.78 3.85
N PRO A 23 27.14 -16.88 3.23
CA PRO A 23 28.26 -16.83 2.29
C PRO A 23 28.01 -15.91 1.10
N GLU A 24 26.78 -15.89 0.55
CA GLU A 24 26.40 -15.04 -0.57
C GLU A 24 26.42 -13.55 -0.20
N LEU A 25 25.88 -13.19 0.96
CA LEU A 25 25.94 -11.81 1.50
C LEU A 25 27.38 -11.35 1.67
N LYS A 26 28.25 -12.22 2.20
CA LYS A 26 29.69 -11.94 2.35
C LYS A 26 30.37 -11.78 0.98
N ARG A 27 30.07 -12.66 0.02
CA ARG A 27 30.61 -12.61 -1.35
C ARG A 27 30.25 -11.30 -2.04
N LYS A 28 29.03 -10.80 -1.84
CA LYS A 28 28.53 -9.53 -2.39
C LYS A 28 28.92 -8.30 -1.56
N ASN A 29 29.65 -8.48 -0.45
CA ASN A 29 30.03 -7.42 0.48
C ASN A 29 28.82 -6.59 0.97
N VAL A 30 27.72 -7.27 1.28
CA VAL A 30 26.49 -6.63 1.77
C VAL A 30 26.55 -6.56 3.29
N HIS A 31 26.39 -5.35 3.83
CA HIS A 31 26.24 -5.15 5.28
C HIS A 31 24.84 -5.54 5.73
N TYR A 32 24.73 -6.28 6.83
CA TYR A 32 23.47 -6.72 7.37
C TYR A 32 23.55 -6.92 8.89
N ASP A 33 22.42 -6.74 9.55
CA ASP A 33 22.20 -7.04 10.96
C ASP A 33 21.24 -8.22 11.14
N VAL A 34 21.37 -8.89 12.28
CA VAL A 34 20.51 -10.01 12.66
C VAL A 34 19.87 -9.70 14.00
N ILE A 35 18.54 -9.69 14.02
CA ILE A 35 17.74 -9.61 15.23
C ILE A 35 17.26 -11.03 15.53
N ASP A 36 17.73 -11.57 16.65
CA ASP A 36 17.29 -12.89 17.11
C ASP A 36 15.86 -12.78 17.65
N ILE A 37 14.94 -13.56 17.06
CA ILE A 37 13.54 -13.65 17.50
C ILE A 37 13.23 -15.06 18.02
N SER A 38 12.29 -15.17 18.94
CA SER A 38 11.78 -16.48 19.41
C SER A 38 10.73 -17.01 18.44
N GLU A 39 10.59 -18.34 18.34
CA GLU A 39 9.46 -18.96 17.63
C GLU A 39 8.11 -18.67 18.30
N GLU A 40 8.15 -18.45 19.62
CA GLU A 40 7.00 -18.12 20.45
C GLU A 40 6.85 -16.60 20.67
N ILE A 41 7.54 -15.78 19.88
CA ILE A 41 7.46 -14.33 20.01
C ILE A 41 6.01 -13.86 19.84
N SER A 42 5.56 -12.99 20.74
CA SER A 42 4.21 -12.43 20.63
C SER A 42 4.12 -11.47 19.43
N ILE A 43 2.92 -11.31 18.86
CA ILE A 43 2.67 -10.32 17.80
C ILE A 43 3.14 -8.92 18.22
N LYS A 44 2.86 -8.54 19.47
CA LYS A 44 3.21 -7.23 20.03
C LYS A 44 4.71 -7.03 20.10
N ASP A 45 5.45 -8.03 20.57
CA ASP A 45 6.89 -7.91 20.73
C ASP A 45 7.62 -7.99 19.39
N PHE A 46 7.13 -8.81 18.46
CA PHE A 46 7.65 -8.82 17.10
C PHE A 46 7.44 -7.47 16.39
N LEU A 47 6.24 -6.89 16.51
CA LEU A 47 5.97 -5.56 15.98
C LEU A 47 6.91 -4.50 16.60
N LYS A 48 7.14 -4.55 17.91
CA LYS A 48 8.08 -3.63 18.57
C LYS A 48 9.50 -3.77 18.03
N GLU A 49 9.99 -4.99 17.83
CA GLU A 49 11.34 -5.20 17.26
C GLU A 49 11.45 -4.63 15.85
N ILE A 50 10.44 -4.80 15.00
CA ILE A 50 10.41 -4.18 13.67
C ILE A 50 10.45 -2.66 13.78
N LEU A 51 9.59 -2.08 14.62
CA LEU A 51 9.50 -0.63 14.77
C LEU A 51 10.74 -0.03 15.44
N ARG A 52 11.49 -0.78 16.24
CA ARG A 52 12.68 -0.29 16.94
C ARG A 52 13.83 0.00 15.97
N VAL A 53 13.92 -0.73 14.86
CA VAL A 53 15.10 -0.72 13.98
C VAL A 53 14.92 0.04 12.68
N ILE A 54 13.77 0.69 12.52
CA ILE A 54 13.46 1.53 11.36
C ILE A 54 13.26 2.94 11.89
N ASP A 55 14.01 3.91 11.39
CA ASP A 55 13.95 5.29 11.86
C ASP A 55 12.85 6.10 11.15
N GLU A 56 12.58 7.29 11.66
CA GLU A 56 11.63 8.21 11.06
C GLU A 56 12.10 8.65 9.67
N ASN A 57 11.15 8.71 8.72
CA ASN A 57 11.38 9.11 7.32
C ASN A 57 12.20 8.14 6.47
N ASP A 58 12.54 6.94 6.98
CA ASP A 58 13.23 5.91 6.20
C ASP A 58 12.46 5.45 4.97
N GLU A 59 13.20 5.05 3.92
CA GLU A 59 12.65 4.24 2.82
C GLU A 59 12.82 2.75 3.13
N VAL A 60 11.73 2.00 3.17
CA VAL A 60 11.70 0.62 3.67
C VAL A 60 11.23 -0.34 2.59
N GLU A 61 12.01 -1.39 2.38
CA GLU A 61 11.60 -2.57 1.61
C GLU A 61 11.41 -3.77 2.53
N ILE A 62 10.32 -4.51 2.34
CA ILE A 62 9.94 -5.64 3.19
C ILE A 62 9.95 -6.91 2.35
N ASP A 63 10.78 -7.90 2.70
CA ASP A 63 10.75 -9.22 2.06
C ASP A 63 9.92 -10.21 2.89
N ILE A 64 8.87 -10.77 2.29
CA ILE A 64 7.98 -11.75 2.92
C ILE A 64 8.20 -13.18 2.41
N THR A 65 9.21 -13.43 1.58
CA THR A 65 9.48 -14.73 0.93
C THR A 65 9.60 -15.88 1.91
N HIS A 66 10.31 -15.65 3.02
CA HIS A 66 10.54 -16.63 4.07
C HIS A 66 9.81 -16.29 5.38
N ALA A 67 8.85 -15.36 5.32
CA ALA A 67 7.99 -15.07 6.45
C ALA A 67 6.87 -16.13 6.52
N PHE A 68 6.96 -17.03 7.49
CA PHE A 68 5.99 -18.13 7.65
C PHE A 68 4.77 -17.71 8.50
N ARG A 69 3.65 -18.41 8.32
CA ARG A 69 2.45 -18.29 9.18
C ARG A 69 1.96 -16.84 9.31
N TRP A 70 1.91 -16.30 10.53
CA TRP A 70 1.35 -14.98 10.83
C TRP A 70 2.35 -13.83 10.66
N PHE A 71 3.65 -14.10 10.45
CA PHE A 71 4.68 -13.07 10.27
C PHE A 71 4.37 -12.09 9.12
N PRO A 72 3.93 -12.53 7.91
CA PRO A 72 3.53 -11.61 6.84
C PRO A 72 2.41 -10.65 7.25
N MET A 73 1.44 -11.12 8.06
CA MET A 73 0.34 -10.28 8.53
C MET A 73 0.86 -9.18 9.47
N VAL A 74 1.81 -9.49 10.35
CA VAL A 74 2.40 -8.49 11.26
C VAL A 74 3.30 -7.52 10.52
N LEU A 75 4.05 -7.98 9.52
CA LEU A 75 4.84 -7.09 8.64
C LEU A 75 3.95 -6.11 7.88
N LEU A 76 2.74 -6.53 7.47
CA LEU A 76 1.77 -5.62 6.87
C LEU A 76 1.26 -4.56 7.86
N VAL A 77 0.96 -4.95 9.10
CA VAL A 77 0.59 -3.99 10.17
C VAL A 77 1.76 -3.05 10.48
N ALA A 78 2.98 -3.56 10.52
CA ALA A 78 4.18 -2.74 10.71
C ALA A 78 4.34 -1.73 9.58
N ALA A 79 4.16 -2.14 8.31
CA ALA A 79 4.21 -1.24 7.15
C ALA A 79 3.21 -0.08 7.29
N MET A 80 1.99 -0.36 7.75
CA MET A 80 0.99 0.68 8.03
C MET A 80 1.45 1.61 9.16
N TYR A 81 1.98 1.06 10.26
CA TYR A 81 2.45 1.87 11.38
C TYR A 81 3.63 2.77 10.99
N LEU A 82 4.60 2.24 10.25
CA LEU A 82 5.77 2.99 9.79
C LEU A 82 5.36 4.17 8.90
N LYS A 83 4.39 3.94 8.01
CA LYS A 83 3.84 4.99 7.15
C LYS A 83 3.17 6.11 7.96
N GLU A 84 2.29 5.74 8.89
CA GLU A 84 1.46 6.73 9.60
C GLU A 84 2.16 7.39 10.79
N ALA A 85 2.92 6.62 11.58
CA ALA A 85 3.52 7.09 12.83
C ALA A 85 4.98 7.55 12.66
N LYS A 86 5.73 6.98 11.71
CA LYS A 86 7.13 7.32 11.48
C LYS A 86 7.38 8.14 10.22
N ASN A 87 6.34 8.41 9.44
CA ASN A 87 6.44 9.05 8.12
C ASN A 87 7.43 8.32 7.18
N SER A 88 7.66 7.02 7.41
CA SER A 88 8.54 6.20 6.58
C SER A 88 7.83 5.82 5.28
N LYS A 89 8.58 5.69 4.20
CA LYS A 89 8.07 5.35 2.89
C LYS A 89 8.32 3.87 2.59
N ILE A 90 7.25 3.08 2.58
CA ILE A 90 7.35 1.69 2.13
C ILE A 90 7.50 1.67 0.62
N THR A 91 8.69 1.37 0.11
CA THR A 91 9.03 1.40 -1.32
C THR A 91 8.73 0.08 -2.02
N GLY A 92 8.78 -1.04 -1.29
CA GLY A 92 8.48 -2.37 -1.81
C GLY A 92 8.03 -3.36 -0.74
N ILE A 93 7.15 -4.28 -1.14
CA ILE A 93 6.87 -5.51 -0.38
C ILE A 93 7.16 -6.67 -1.34
N TRP A 94 8.18 -7.45 -1.08
CA TRP A 94 8.73 -8.42 -2.02
C TRP A 94 8.36 -9.84 -1.64
N TYR A 95 7.96 -10.63 -2.64
CA TYR A 95 7.71 -12.06 -2.50
C TYR A 95 8.44 -12.83 -3.60
N GLY A 96 9.38 -13.67 -3.20
CA GLY A 96 10.10 -14.61 -4.05
C GLY A 96 9.20 -15.80 -4.40
N LYS A 97 8.56 -15.75 -5.56
CA LYS A 97 7.77 -16.86 -6.09
C LYS A 97 8.69 -17.88 -6.75
N TYR A 98 8.82 -19.05 -6.15
CA TYR A 98 9.54 -20.18 -6.75
C TYR A 98 8.67 -20.94 -7.75
N TYR A 99 9.20 -21.14 -8.96
CA TYR A 99 8.59 -21.87 -10.06
C TYR A 99 9.30 -23.21 -10.23
N LYS A 100 8.74 -24.25 -9.60
CA LYS A 100 9.33 -25.60 -9.59
C LYS A 100 9.64 -26.14 -10.99
N ASP A 101 8.76 -25.89 -11.97
CA ASP A 101 8.93 -26.40 -13.34
C ASP A 101 10.09 -25.75 -14.11
N LYS A 102 10.56 -24.59 -13.65
CA LYS A 102 11.61 -23.81 -14.30
C LYS A 102 12.89 -23.70 -13.46
N ASP A 103 12.88 -24.25 -12.24
CA ASP A 103 13.92 -24.06 -11.23
C ASP A 103 14.32 -22.57 -11.09
N GLU A 104 13.31 -21.69 -11.09
CA GLU A 104 13.49 -20.24 -11.14
C GLU A 104 12.72 -19.58 -9.99
N THR A 105 13.33 -18.61 -9.29
CA THR A 105 12.64 -17.76 -8.32
C THR A 105 12.51 -16.34 -8.88
N ARG A 106 11.29 -15.79 -8.90
CA ARG A 106 11.04 -14.39 -9.30
C ARG A 106 10.63 -13.55 -8.11
N ALA A 107 11.28 -12.40 -7.94
CA ALA A 107 10.87 -11.39 -6.99
C ALA A 107 9.65 -10.62 -7.53
N LEU A 108 8.53 -10.72 -6.84
CA LEU A 108 7.30 -10.00 -7.17
C LEU A 108 7.08 -8.88 -6.15
N ASN A 109 6.91 -7.65 -6.62
CA ASN A 109 6.51 -6.55 -5.74
C ASN A 109 4.99 -6.61 -5.51
N LYS A 110 4.60 -6.58 -4.24
CA LYS A 110 3.24 -6.68 -3.70
C LYS A 110 2.85 -5.47 -2.86
N ARG A 111 3.57 -4.36 -3.02
CA ARG A 111 3.22 -3.07 -2.41
C ARG A 111 1.80 -2.61 -2.73
N GLU A 112 1.22 -3.04 -3.86
CA GLU A 112 -0.18 -2.80 -4.24
C GLU A 112 -1.20 -3.12 -3.11
N VAL A 113 -0.87 -4.05 -2.21
CA VAL A 113 -1.69 -4.35 -1.03
C VAL A 113 -1.93 -3.11 -0.14
N LEU A 114 -0.95 -2.22 -0.01
CA LEU A 114 -1.05 -1.00 0.78
C LEU A 114 -2.01 0.02 0.13
N GLU A 115 -2.10 0.03 -1.20
CA GLU A 115 -3.03 0.91 -1.90
C GLU A 115 -4.49 0.51 -1.61
N PHE A 116 -4.79 -0.79 -1.56
CA PHE A 116 -6.13 -1.26 -1.17
C PHE A 116 -6.49 -0.84 0.26
N ILE A 117 -5.53 -0.87 1.17
CA ILE A 117 -5.72 -0.41 2.56
C ILE A 117 -6.02 1.08 2.60
N ASP A 118 -5.29 1.88 1.82
CA ASP A 118 -5.53 3.33 1.71
C ASP A 118 -6.93 3.62 1.17
N TRP A 119 -7.38 2.89 0.14
CA TRP A 119 -8.73 3.00 -0.40
C TRP A 119 -9.80 2.63 0.63
N LEU A 120 -9.60 1.53 1.35
CA LEU A 120 -10.52 1.10 2.42
C LEU A 120 -10.62 2.15 3.52
N TYR A 121 -9.48 2.72 3.94
CA TYR A 121 -9.45 3.78 4.93
C TYR A 121 -10.15 5.05 4.44
N ALA A 122 -9.89 5.48 3.20
CA ALA A 122 -10.56 6.62 2.60
C ALA A 122 -12.08 6.42 2.46
N ALA A 123 -12.51 5.21 2.10
CA ALA A 123 -13.93 4.85 2.02
C ALA A 123 -14.60 4.88 3.40
N LYS A 124 -13.91 4.37 4.45
CA LYS A 124 -14.39 4.46 5.84
C LYS A 124 -14.59 5.91 6.27
N LEU A 125 -13.59 6.77 6.03
CA LEU A 125 -13.66 8.20 6.36
C LEU A 125 -14.81 8.92 5.66
N PHE A 126 -15.06 8.57 4.39
CA PHE A 126 -16.20 9.08 3.65
C PHE A 126 -17.53 8.59 4.24
N LYS A 127 -17.64 7.28 4.51
CA LYS A 127 -18.88 6.69 5.03
C LYS A 127 -19.26 7.23 6.41
N GLU A 128 -18.29 7.36 7.32
CA GLU A 128 -18.56 7.74 8.72
C GLU A 128 -18.65 9.26 8.92
N TYR A 129 -17.87 10.04 8.15
CA TYR A 129 -17.70 11.47 8.42
C TYR A 129 -17.93 12.36 7.19
N ALA A 130 -18.35 11.79 6.06
CA ALA A 130 -18.39 12.48 4.76
C ALA A 130 -17.04 13.16 4.41
N TYR A 131 -15.94 12.64 4.94
CA TYR A 131 -14.60 13.17 4.70
C TYR A 131 -14.04 12.63 3.38
N THR A 132 -14.13 13.45 2.34
CA THR A 132 -13.82 13.07 0.95
C THR A 132 -12.41 13.42 0.48
N LYS A 133 -11.62 14.15 1.27
CA LYS A 133 -10.28 14.60 0.86
C LYS A 133 -9.31 13.43 0.61
N SER A 134 -9.40 12.35 1.40
CA SER A 134 -8.58 11.15 1.21
C SER A 134 -8.89 10.47 -0.13
N LEU A 135 -10.17 10.25 -0.45
CA LEU A 135 -10.60 9.69 -1.73
C LEU A 135 -10.13 10.55 -2.91
N ALA A 136 -10.32 11.87 -2.84
CA ALA A 136 -9.87 12.76 -3.90
C ALA A 136 -8.35 12.70 -4.11
N SER A 137 -7.58 12.54 -3.03
CA SER A 137 -6.12 12.42 -3.11
C SER A 137 -5.70 11.12 -3.80
N LEU A 138 -6.34 10.00 -3.48
CA LEU A 138 -6.09 8.71 -4.16
C LEU A 138 -6.47 8.75 -5.64
N ILE A 139 -7.63 9.32 -5.98
CA ILE A 139 -8.04 9.53 -7.37
C ILE A 139 -7.01 10.39 -8.12
N LYS A 140 -6.48 11.45 -7.49
CA LYS A 140 -5.45 12.30 -8.09
C LYS A 140 -4.18 11.52 -8.43
N VAL A 141 -3.77 10.60 -7.56
CA VAL A 141 -2.60 9.73 -7.77
C VAL A 141 -2.85 8.81 -8.97
N LYS A 142 -3.98 8.10 -9.02
CA LYS A 142 -4.34 7.21 -10.16
C LYS A 142 -4.39 7.97 -11.49
N ILE A 143 -5.03 9.15 -11.52
CA ILE A 143 -5.05 10.01 -12.73
C ILE A 143 -3.63 10.37 -13.19
N LYS A 144 -2.71 10.63 -12.25
CA LYS A 144 -1.32 10.96 -12.59
C LYS A 144 -0.58 9.75 -13.15
N GLU A 145 -0.73 8.59 -12.52
CA GLU A 145 -0.11 7.33 -12.97
C GLU A 145 -0.54 6.97 -14.39
N GLU A 146 -1.85 7.05 -14.68
CA GLU A 146 -2.40 6.74 -16.01
C GLU A 146 -1.92 7.74 -17.08
N LYS A 147 -1.79 9.02 -16.73
CA LYS A 147 -1.21 10.03 -17.62
C LYS A 147 0.27 9.77 -17.91
N SER A 148 1.02 9.22 -16.95
CA SER A 148 2.44 8.89 -17.12
C SER A 148 2.67 7.64 -17.98
N LYS A 149 1.76 6.67 -17.97
CA LYS A 149 1.85 5.46 -18.80
C LYS A 149 1.59 5.75 -20.29
N ASN A 150 0.69 6.67 -20.59
CA ASN A 150 0.19 6.90 -21.95
C ASN A 150 0.88 8.06 -22.68
N GLY A 151 2.17 7.91 -22.98
CA GLY A 151 3.01 8.92 -23.66
C GLY A 151 2.54 9.36 -25.06
N LYS A 152 1.51 8.76 -25.66
CA LYS A 152 0.96 9.15 -26.98
C LYS A 152 -0.57 9.15 -27.11
N PHE A 153 -1.32 8.57 -26.16
CA PHE A 153 -2.79 8.55 -26.18
C PHE A 153 -3.33 8.99 -24.83
N LYS A 154 -3.55 10.31 -24.64
CA LYS A 154 -4.31 10.78 -23.48
C LYS A 154 -5.75 10.26 -23.61
N LYS A 155 -6.07 9.11 -23.02
CA LYS A 155 -7.47 8.80 -22.70
C LYS A 155 -8.01 9.95 -21.85
N ASP A 156 -9.16 10.48 -22.22
CA ASP A 156 -9.76 11.61 -21.51
C ASP A 156 -10.31 11.11 -20.18
N ILE A 157 -9.52 11.21 -19.10
CA ILE A 157 -9.91 10.83 -17.73
C ILE A 157 -10.65 12.01 -17.08
N LYS A 158 -11.63 12.56 -17.81
CA LYS A 158 -12.28 13.82 -17.45
C LYS A 158 -13.29 13.60 -16.34
N LYS A 159 -14.09 12.53 -16.41
CA LYS A 159 -15.15 12.29 -15.44
C LYS A 159 -14.59 11.97 -14.07
N LEU A 160 -13.52 11.20 -14.01
CA LEU A 160 -12.83 10.88 -12.77
C LEU A 160 -12.14 12.12 -12.17
N ASN A 161 -11.62 13.02 -13.01
CA ASN A 161 -11.10 14.30 -12.54
C ASN A 161 -12.22 15.24 -12.05
N ASP A 162 -13.40 15.18 -12.65
CA ASP A 162 -14.58 15.93 -12.19
C ASP A 162 -15.11 15.37 -10.86
N LEU A 163 -15.14 14.04 -10.70
CA LEU A 163 -15.39 13.40 -9.40
C LEU A 163 -14.41 13.91 -8.34
N ARG A 164 -13.10 13.86 -8.63
CA ARG A 164 -12.05 14.35 -7.71
C ARG A 164 -12.34 15.78 -7.23
N LYS A 165 -12.67 16.70 -8.16
CA LYS A 165 -12.98 18.09 -7.82
C LYS A 165 -14.25 18.22 -6.97
N ASN A 166 -15.29 17.44 -7.29
CA ASN A 166 -16.52 17.42 -6.50
C ASN A 166 -16.25 16.93 -5.08
N LEU A 167 -15.49 15.84 -4.92
CA LEU A 167 -15.07 15.33 -3.62
C LEU A 167 -14.26 16.37 -2.82
N GLU A 168 -13.30 17.09 -3.42
CA GLU A 168 -12.55 18.15 -2.73
C GLU A 168 -13.47 19.26 -2.20
N ARG A 169 -14.45 19.67 -3.01
CA ARG A 169 -15.43 20.70 -2.65
C ARG A 169 -16.40 20.24 -1.58
N LEU A 170 -16.89 18.99 -1.63
CA LEU A 170 -17.82 18.46 -0.64
C LEU A 170 -17.25 18.56 0.77
N SER A 171 -16.00 18.11 0.95
CA SER A 171 -15.31 18.20 2.23
C SER A 171 -15.17 19.64 2.73
N PHE A 172 -14.91 20.58 1.82
CA PHE A 172 -14.74 21.99 2.13
C PHE A 172 -16.06 22.62 2.58
N TYR A 173 -17.13 22.46 1.81
CA TYR A 173 -18.44 23.03 2.15
C TYR A 173 -19.04 22.40 3.41
N LEU A 174 -18.75 21.11 3.68
CA LEU A 174 -19.20 20.44 4.91
C LEU A 174 -18.57 21.10 6.14
N ARG A 175 -17.25 21.32 6.10
CA ARG A 175 -16.52 21.99 7.21
C ARG A 175 -16.95 23.44 7.42
N LEU A 176 -17.30 24.15 6.34
CA LEU A 176 -17.77 25.53 6.43
C LEU A 176 -19.23 25.64 6.89
N GLY A 177 -19.99 24.54 6.93
CA GLY A 177 -21.43 24.59 7.21
C GLY A 177 -22.23 25.31 6.12
N SER A 178 -21.73 25.38 4.89
CA SER A 178 -22.36 26.11 3.78
C SER A 178 -23.45 25.27 3.11
N VAL A 179 -24.65 25.24 3.72
CA VAL A 179 -25.78 24.38 3.33
C VAL A 179 -26.17 24.52 1.85
N GLU A 180 -26.21 25.75 1.32
CA GLU A 180 -26.58 25.98 -0.08
C GLU A 180 -25.57 25.38 -1.06
N GLU A 181 -24.29 25.62 -0.82
CA GLU A 181 -23.20 25.08 -1.64
C GLU A 181 -23.07 23.56 -1.51
N LEU A 182 -23.35 23.02 -0.33
CA LEU A 182 -23.45 21.58 -0.11
C LEU A 182 -24.51 20.96 -1.00
N LYS A 183 -25.72 21.52 -1.02
CA LYS A 183 -26.82 21.02 -1.85
C LYS A 183 -26.44 21.02 -3.33
N LYS A 184 -25.87 22.13 -3.83
CA LYS A 184 -25.39 22.24 -5.22
C LYS A 184 -24.32 21.18 -5.51
N ASN A 185 -23.36 21.02 -4.62
CA ASN A 185 -22.26 20.08 -4.81
C ASN A 185 -22.70 18.60 -4.78
N ILE A 186 -23.65 18.25 -3.90
CA ILE A 186 -24.24 16.90 -3.84
C ILE A 186 -25.01 16.58 -5.12
N ASN A 187 -25.80 17.52 -5.65
CA ASN A 187 -26.49 17.31 -6.92
C ASN A 187 -25.50 17.01 -8.06
N ASN A 188 -24.42 17.79 -8.17
CA ASN A 188 -23.37 17.55 -9.16
C ASN A 188 -22.70 16.18 -8.97
N LEU A 189 -22.49 15.76 -7.73
CA LEU A 189 -21.92 14.45 -7.42
C LEU A 189 -22.86 13.32 -7.89
N VAL A 190 -24.16 13.42 -7.60
CA VAL A 190 -25.17 12.44 -8.04
C VAL A 190 -25.23 12.36 -9.57
N GLU A 191 -25.19 13.50 -10.26
CA GLU A 191 -25.13 13.54 -11.73
C GLU A 191 -23.87 12.86 -12.27
N CYS A 192 -22.71 13.06 -11.63
CA CYS A 192 -21.48 12.36 -11.99
C CYS A 192 -21.61 10.84 -11.85
N LEU A 193 -22.18 10.37 -10.73
CA LEU A 193 -22.32 8.94 -10.44
C LEU A 193 -23.27 8.22 -11.42
N ASN A 194 -24.26 8.93 -11.95
CA ASN A 194 -25.21 8.39 -12.94
C ASN A 194 -24.67 8.44 -14.38
N ASN A 195 -23.46 8.95 -14.61
CA ASN A 195 -22.89 9.07 -15.94
C ASN A 195 -22.24 7.73 -16.39
N ARG A 196 -22.61 7.22 -17.58
CA ARG A 196 -22.06 5.95 -18.10
C ARG A 196 -20.56 6.02 -18.40
N GLU A 197 -20.06 7.16 -18.89
CA GLU A 197 -18.62 7.36 -19.13
C GLU A 197 -17.86 7.33 -17.81
N PHE A 198 -18.45 7.86 -16.73
CA PHE A 198 -17.88 7.78 -15.39
C PHE A 198 -17.76 6.33 -14.90
N LEU A 199 -18.81 5.51 -15.06
CA LEU A 199 -18.77 4.10 -14.65
C LEU A 199 -17.67 3.33 -15.42
N TYR A 200 -17.51 3.60 -16.71
CA TYR A 200 -16.42 3.04 -17.50
C TYR A 200 -15.04 3.49 -16.99
N GLU A 201 -14.85 4.78 -16.72
CA GLU A 201 -13.59 5.30 -16.17
C GLU A 201 -13.26 4.68 -14.80
N ILE A 202 -14.26 4.47 -13.94
CA ILE A 202 -14.06 3.81 -12.63
C ILE A 202 -13.67 2.34 -12.81
N GLU A 203 -14.41 1.59 -13.62
CA GLU A 203 -14.11 0.17 -13.88
C GLU A 203 -12.71 -0.02 -14.48
N GLU A 204 -12.30 0.87 -15.38
CA GLU A 204 -11.01 0.78 -16.06
C GLU A 204 -9.83 1.22 -15.17
N PHE A 205 -9.97 2.35 -14.46
CA PHE A 205 -8.82 3.02 -13.83
C PHE A 205 -8.78 2.93 -12.30
N ILE A 206 -9.93 2.74 -11.66
CA ILE A 206 -10.02 2.60 -10.20
C ILE A 206 -11.00 1.46 -9.85
N PRO A 207 -10.64 0.20 -10.16
CA PRO A 207 -11.49 -0.95 -9.86
C PRO A 207 -11.80 -1.05 -8.35
N GLU A 208 -10.99 -0.45 -7.49
CA GLU A 208 -11.20 -0.38 -6.03
C GLU A 208 -12.48 0.38 -5.64
N LEU A 209 -12.96 1.28 -6.50
CA LEU A 209 -14.21 2.04 -6.32
C LEU A 209 -15.35 1.52 -7.21
N SER A 210 -15.12 0.47 -8.01
CA SER A 210 -16.15 -0.05 -8.91
C SER A 210 -17.32 -0.63 -8.09
N PRO A 211 -18.58 -0.22 -8.36
CA PRO A 211 -19.73 -0.83 -7.73
C PRO A 211 -19.76 -2.31 -8.10
N GLN A 212 -19.46 -3.18 -7.14
CA GLN A 212 -19.68 -4.62 -7.34
C GLN A 212 -21.18 -4.82 -7.52
N LYS A 213 -21.58 -5.44 -8.64
CA LYS A 213 -22.95 -5.95 -8.79
C LYS A 213 -23.11 -7.06 -7.75
N VAL A 214 -23.72 -6.71 -6.62
CA VAL A 214 -24.19 -7.67 -5.61
C VAL A 214 -25.49 -8.29 -6.10
#